data_AF-A0AAW1WK23-F1
#
_entry.id   AF-A0AAW1WK23-F1
#
_cell.length_a   1.000
_cell.length_b   1.000
_cell.length_c   1.000
_cell.angle_alpha   90.00
_cell.angle_beta   90.00
_cell.angle_gamma   90.00
#
_symmetry.space_group_name_H-M   'P 1'
#
loop_
_entity.id
_entity.type
_entity.pdbx_description
1 polymer ?
#
loop_
_entity_poly.entity_id
_entity_poly.type
_entity_poly.pdbx_seq_one_letter_code
_entity_poly.pdbx_strand_id
1 'polypeptide(L)'
;MIENGSARDRHDVDIGGAPYMVMVENLEKGISPFTMMEFIHDQVSIPCQVTVSPCKSWESYTRGIITVDSKKKLDKISEFLETPDHSIISSKGRPWVITEKKPVHDMSWASIQAFLANYQQNMLQRRRPESSNELKVVLSGTEEYKSAKLLEDLFWEFINHQSRLHQRLLIEEAKISQQFDKDVNA
;
A
#
# COMPACT_ATOMS: atom_id res chain seq x y z
N MET A 1 -16.88 -49.94 -6.84
CA MET A 1 -15.54 -49.88 -6.23
C MET A 1 -14.89 -48.59 -6.70
N ILE A 2 -14.49 -47.79 -5.73
CA ILE A 2 -13.88 -46.46 -5.87
C ILE A 2 -12.39 -46.67 -6.10
N GLU A 3 -11.81 -46.07 -7.14
CA GLU A 3 -10.37 -45.80 -7.14
C GLU A 3 -10.13 -44.29 -7.27
N ASN A 4 -9.72 -43.74 -6.13
CA ASN A 4 -9.24 -42.39 -5.90
C ASN A 4 -7.92 -42.18 -6.65
N GLY A 5 -7.96 -41.40 -7.73
CA GLY A 5 -6.78 -40.69 -8.22
C GLY A 5 -6.55 -39.43 -7.37
N SER A 6 -5.95 -39.58 -6.20
CA SER A 6 -5.51 -38.47 -5.34
C SER A 6 -4.49 -37.63 -6.11
N ALA A 7 -4.96 -36.52 -6.69
CA ALA A 7 -4.11 -35.44 -7.13
C ALA A 7 -3.41 -34.89 -5.89
N ARG A 8 -2.11 -35.15 -5.81
CA ARG A 8 -1.22 -34.56 -4.81
C ARG A 8 -1.30 -33.04 -4.93
N ASP A 9 -2.04 -32.45 -4.01
CA ASP A 9 -2.06 -31.02 -3.76
C ASP A 9 -0.64 -30.63 -3.31
N ARG A 10 0.17 -30.17 -4.27
CA ARG A 10 1.51 -29.67 -3.98
C ARG A 10 1.35 -28.41 -3.17
N HIS A 11 1.47 -28.56 -1.86
CA HIS A 11 1.75 -27.45 -0.98
C HIS A 11 3.11 -26.87 -1.39
N ASP A 12 3.08 -25.83 -2.22
CA ASP A 12 4.17 -24.88 -2.34
C ASP A 12 4.28 -24.18 -0.98
N VAL A 13 4.98 -24.83 -0.06
CA VAL A 13 5.53 -24.16 1.10
C VAL A 13 6.73 -23.40 0.56
N ASP A 14 6.55 -22.10 0.33
CA ASP A 14 7.63 -21.17 0.01
C ASP A 14 8.51 -21.01 1.27
N ILE A 15 9.28 -22.07 1.58
CA ILE A 15 10.22 -22.11 2.69
C ILE A 15 11.44 -21.29 2.26
N GLY A 16 11.38 -19.98 2.50
CA GLY A 16 12.53 -19.08 2.38
C GLY A 16 12.42 -17.96 1.34
N GLY A 17 11.27 -17.74 0.73
CA GLY A 17 11.03 -16.57 -0.12
C GLY A 17 11.03 -15.26 0.68
N ALA A 18 11.64 -14.22 0.12
CA ALA A 18 11.51 -12.87 0.67
C ALA A 18 10.03 -12.44 0.64
N PRO A 19 9.52 -11.78 1.70
CA PRO A 19 8.12 -11.40 1.75
C PRO A 19 7.76 -10.44 0.62
N TYR A 20 6.48 -10.35 0.30
CA TYR A 20 5.94 -9.46 -0.73
C TYR A 20 5.18 -8.32 -0.05
N MET A 21 5.17 -7.16 -0.70
CA MET A 21 4.44 -6.01 -0.19
C MET A 21 3.51 -5.38 -1.22
N VAL A 22 2.47 -4.71 -0.69
CA VAL A 22 1.55 -3.82 -1.41
C VAL A 22 1.56 -2.47 -0.71
N MET A 23 1.88 -1.40 -1.43
CA MET A 23 1.74 -0.02 -0.95
C MET A 23 0.29 0.43 -1.20
N VAL A 24 -0.35 0.87 -0.12
CA VAL A 24 -1.70 1.44 -0.14
C VAL A 24 -1.64 2.89 0.30
N GLU A 25 -2.04 3.80 -0.57
CA GLU A 25 -2.06 5.24 -0.32
C GLU A 25 -3.49 5.78 -0.20
N ASN A 26 -3.59 7.10 -0.04
CA ASN A 26 -4.83 7.85 0.18
C ASN A 26 -5.64 7.38 1.41
N LEU A 27 -4.98 6.76 2.39
CA LEU A 27 -5.64 6.26 3.59
C LEU A 27 -6.10 7.41 4.48
N GLU A 28 -7.21 7.20 5.17
CA GLU A 28 -7.71 8.12 6.19
C GLU A 28 -6.71 8.26 7.34
N LYS A 29 -6.49 9.49 7.82
CA LYS A 29 -5.63 9.73 8.98
C LYS A 29 -6.22 9.05 10.21
N GLY A 30 -5.35 8.41 10.99
CA GLY A 30 -5.73 7.69 12.20
C GLY A 30 -6.25 6.27 11.96
N ILE A 31 -6.23 5.77 10.71
CA ILE A 31 -6.49 4.36 10.45
C ILE A 31 -5.44 3.51 11.17
N SER A 32 -5.88 2.47 11.87
CA SER A 32 -4.96 1.58 12.58
C SER A 32 -4.52 0.43 11.66
N PRO A 33 -3.28 -0.07 11.82
CA PRO A 33 -2.86 -1.29 11.14
C PRO A 33 -3.78 -2.48 11.43
N PHE A 34 -4.31 -2.58 12.66
CA PHE A 34 -5.20 -3.66 13.08
C PHE A 34 -6.52 -3.66 12.32
N THR A 35 -7.15 -2.50 12.15
CA THR A 35 -8.38 -2.34 11.36
C THR A 35 -8.18 -2.82 9.91
N MET A 36 -7.03 -2.49 9.31
CA MET A 36 -6.70 -2.96 7.95
C MET A 36 -6.49 -4.48 7.91
N MET A 37 -5.76 -5.04 8.88
CA MET A 37 -5.52 -6.49 8.95
C MET A 37 -6.82 -7.28 9.14
N GLU A 38 -7.69 -6.88 10.07
CA GLU A 38 -8.98 -7.52 10.29
C GLU A 38 -9.85 -7.43 9.03
N PHE A 39 -9.96 -6.24 8.43
CA PHE A 39 -10.75 -6.06 7.22
C PHE A 39 -10.27 -6.95 6.06
N ILE A 40 -8.97 -7.01 5.79
CA ILE A 40 -8.43 -7.88 4.73
C ILE A 40 -8.70 -9.35 5.05
N HIS A 41 -8.48 -9.75 6.31
CA HIS A 41 -8.74 -11.12 6.73
C HIS A 41 -10.23 -11.50 6.53
N ASP A 42 -11.16 -10.62 6.87
CA ASP A 42 -12.59 -10.86 6.73
C ASP A 42 -13.03 -10.97 5.26
N GLN A 43 -12.37 -10.25 4.35
CA GLN A 43 -12.73 -10.23 2.93
C GLN A 43 -12.10 -11.36 2.12
N VAL A 44 -10.82 -11.71 2.39
CA VAL A 44 -10.08 -12.69 1.56
C VAL A 44 -9.55 -13.90 2.32
N SER A 45 -9.75 -13.95 3.65
CA SER A 45 -9.24 -15.02 4.53
C SER A 45 -7.73 -15.22 4.42
N ILE A 46 -6.99 -14.15 4.19
CA ILE A 46 -5.53 -14.16 4.13
C ILE A 46 -4.97 -13.42 5.35
N PRO A 47 -4.13 -14.05 6.18
CA PRO A 47 -3.37 -13.33 7.19
C PRO A 47 -2.29 -12.48 6.50
N CYS A 48 -2.25 -11.19 6.85
CA CYS A 48 -1.23 -10.25 6.41
C CYS A 48 -0.70 -9.43 7.59
N GLN A 49 0.48 -8.83 7.41
CA GLN A 49 0.99 -7.80 8.30
C GLN A 49 0.74 -6.43 7.68
N VAL A 50 0.37 -5.44 8.49
CA VAL A 50 0.19 -4.07 8.01
C VAL A 50 1.02 -3.11 8.85
N THR A 51 1.65 -2.15 8.17
CA THR A 51 2.35 -1.01 8.77
C THR A 51 1.72 0.25 8.22
N VAL A 52 1.25 1.16 9.08
CA VAL A 52 0.77 2.48 8.65
C VAL A 52 1.85 3.51 8.94
N SER A 53 2.13 4.38 7.99
CA SER A 53 3.12 5.44 8.15
C SER A 53 2.60 6.54 9.07
N PRO A 54 3.46 7.16 9.90
CA PRO A 54 3.11 8.40 10.59
C PRO A 54 2.76 9.48 9.57
N CYS A 55 1.64 10.17 9.80
CA CYS A 55 1.18 11.27 8.95
C CYS A 55 1.41 12.61 9.64
N LYS A 56 2.04 13.56 8.94
CA LYS A 56 2.26 14.92 9.45
C LYS A 56 0.94 15.71 9.44
N SER A 57 0.88 16.80 10.21
CA SER A 57 -0.32 17.64 10.30
C SER A 57 -0.74 18.23 8.94
N TRP A 58 0.22 18.56 8.09
CA TRP A 58 0.04 19.20 6.78
C TRP A 58 -0.19 18.23 5.61
N GLU A 59 0.07 16.94 5.79
CA GLU A 59 -0.31 15.93 4.79
C GLU A 59 -1.83 15.78 4.78
N SER A 60 -2.47 15.40 3.68
CA SER A 60 -3.94 15.24 3.62
C SER A 60 -4.42 13.79 3.77
N TYR A 61 -3.48 12.84 3.71
CA TYR A 61 -3.71 11.40 3.75
C TYR A 61 -2.52 10.69 4.42
N THR A 62 -2.70 9.43 4.80
CA THR A 62 -1.60 8.54 5.20
C THR A 62 -1.43 7.37 4.21
N ARG A 63 -0.37 6.60 4.38
CA ARG A 63 -0.03 5.43 3.55
C ARG A 63 0.28 4.24 4.43
N GLY A 64 -0.01 3.05 3.92
CA GLY A 64 0.19 1.79 4.59
C GLY A 64 0.89 0.80 3.67
N ILE A 65 1.57 -0.16 4.27
CA ILE A 65 2.24 -1.26 3.58
C ILE A 65 1.62 -2.54 4.11
N ILE A 66 1.03 -3.33 3.22
CA ILE A 66 0.57 -4.69 3.49
C ILE A 66 1.71 -5.64 3.12
N THR A 67 2.03 -6.60 3.99
CA THR A 67 3.09 -7.59 3.77
C THR A 67 2.55 -9.01 3.91
N VAL A 68 2.93 -9.88 2.99
CA VAL A 68 2.58 -11.31 2.96
C VAL A 68 3.81 -12.16 2.64
N ASP A 69 3.77 -13.43 3.04
CA ASP A 69 4.92 -14.35 2.96
C ASP A 69 5.09 -15.05 1.60
N SER A 70 4.15 -14.89 0.67
CA SER A 70 4.10 -15.65 -0.57
C SER A 70 3.43 -14.89 -1.71
N LYS A 71 3.87 -15.16 -2.93
CA LYS A 71 3.31 -14.55 -4.15
C LYS A 71 1.83 -14.89 -4.32
N LYS A 72 1.43 -16.14 -4.03
CA LYS A 72 0.02 -16.56 -4.10
C LYS A 72 -0.90 -15.71 -3.22
N LYS A 73 -0.45 -15.36 -2.01
CA LYS A 73 -1.21 -14.46 -1.11
C LYS A 73 -1.20 -13.03 -1.64
N LEU A 74 -0.08 -12.56 -2.20
CA LEU A 74 0.01 -11.25 -2.84
C LEU A 74 -1.01 -11.13 -3.97
N ASP A 75 -1.03 -12.11 -4.88
CA ASP A 75 -1.90 -12.11 -6.06
C ASP A 75 -3.37 -12.08 -5.64
N LYS A 76 -3.77 -12.92 -4.67
CA LYS A 76 -5.15 -12.96 -4.17
C LYS A 76 -5.57 -11.68 -3.43
N ILE A 77 -4.68 -11.07 -2.62
CA ILE A 77 -4.97 -9.75 -2.04
C ILE A 77 -5.08 -8.70 -3.15
N SER A 78 -4.18 -8.72 -4.13
CA SER A 78 -4.15 -7.73 -5.20
C SER A 78 -5.41 -7.79 -6.08
N GLU A 79 -5.87 -9.00 -6.42
CA GLU A 79 -7.11 -9.22 -7.17
C GLU A 79 -8.31 -8.63 -6.43
N PHE A 80 -8.36 -8.80 -5.11
CA PHE A 80 -9.40 -8.17 -4.29
C PHE A 80 -9.27 -6.64 -4.26
N LEU A 81 -8.08 -6.10 -4.00
CA LEU A 81 -7.88 -4.66 -3.83
C LEU A 81 -8.07 -3.83 -5.11
N GLU A 82 -7.88 -4.42 -6.28
CA GLU A 82 -7.87 -3.70 -7.57
C GLU A 82 -9.00 -4.10 -8.52
N THR A 83 -9.96 -4.90 -8.06
CA THR A 83 -11.07 -5.26 -8.93
C THR A 83 -11.90 -4.01 -9.30
N PRO A 84 -12.27 -3.85 -10.58
CA PRO A 84 -13.11 -2.73 -11.02
C PRO A 84 -14.55 -2.82 -10.51
N ASP A 85 -14.92 -3.95 -9.92
CA ASP A 85 -16.28 -4.20 -9.44
C ASP A 85 -16.55 -3.57 -8.08
N HIS A 86 -15.50 -3.14 -7.36
CA HIS A 86 -15.66 -2.48 -6.07
C HIS A 86 -14.53 -1.51 -5.72
N SER A 87 -14.75 -0.71 -4.69
CA SER A 87 -13.73 0.13 -4.07
C SER A 87 -13.78 -0.05 -2.55
N ILE A 88 -12.63 0.04 -1.89
CA ILE A 88 -12.53 0.03 -0.43
C ILE A 88 -12.43 1.47 0.02
N ILE A 89 -13.39 1.91 0.84
CA ILE A 89 -13.42 3.28 1.35
C ILE A 89 -13.43 3.33 2.87
N SER A 90 -12.85 4.41 3.42
CA SER A 90 -13.05 4.78 4.82
C SER A 90 -14.49 5.24 5.08
N SER A 91 -14.88 5.35 6.34
CA SER A 91 -16.15 5.95 6.77
C SER A 91 -16.38 7.37 6.23
N LYS A 92 -15.31 8.10 5.87
CA LYS A 92 -15.37 9.43 5.24
C LYS A 92 -15.35 9.40 3.71
N GLY A 93 -15.38 8.22 3.10
CA GLY A 93 -15.44 8.05 1.65
C GLY A 93 -14.10 8.06 0.92
N ARG A 94 -12.96 8.09 1.63
CA ARG A 94 -11.64 8.07 0.98
C ARG A 94 -11.33 6.67 0.42
N PRO A 95 -11.06 6.54 -0.89
CA PRO A 95 -10.71 5.26 -1.50
C PRO A 95 -9.26 4.88 -1.19
N TRP A 96 -9.06 3.59 -0.97
CA TRP A 96 -7.72 3.00 -0.97
C TRP A 96 -7.15 3.01 -2.39
N VAL A 97 -5.90 3.43 -2.52
CA VAL A 97 -5.21 3.46 -3.82
C VAL A 97 -3.98 2.59 -3.76
N ILE A 98 -3.87 1.61 -4.65
CA ILE A 98 -2.70 0.74 -4.74
C ILE A 98 -1.68 1.37 -5.66
N THR A 99 -0.51 1.72 -5.13
CA THR A 99 0.53 2.45 -5.89
C THR A 99 1.74 1.59 -6.22
N GLU A 100 2.00 0.52 -5.47
CA GLU A 100 3.15 -0.35 -5.69
C GLU A 100 2.88 -1.77 -5.20
N LYS A 101 3.43 -2.76 -5.92
CA LYS A 101 3.50 -4.16 -5.49
C LYS A 101 4.84 -4.73 -5.89
N LYS A 102 5.59 -5.28 -4.94
CA LYS A 102 6.88 -5.91 -5.23
C LYS A 102 7.36 -6.81 -4.09
N PRO A 103 8.30 -7.73 -4.37
CA PRO A 103 9.08 -8.36 -3.32
C PRO A 103 9.77 -7.32 -2.42
N VAL A 104 9.82 -7.56 -1.12
CA VAL A 104 10.46 -6.68 -0.13
C VAL A 104 11.96 -6.52 -0.39
N HIS A 105 12.63 -7.52 -0.97
CA HIS A 105 14.05 -7.43 -1.31
C HIS A 105 14.36 -6.48 -2.48
N ASP A 106 13.35 -6.14 -3.29
CA ASP A 106 13.47 -5.15 -4.37
C ASP A 106 13.32 -3.70 -3.84
N MET A 107 13.11 -3.51 -2.54
CA MET A 107 13.17 -2.19 -1.91
C MET A 107 14.61 -1.72 -1.72
N SER A 108 14.82 -0.42 -1.91
CA SER A 108 16.09 0.21 -1.52
C SER A 108 16.35 -0.01 -0.03
N TRP A 109 17.61 -0.11 0.38
CA TRP A 109 17.98 -0.25 1.79
C TRP A 109 17.40 0.87 2.66
N ALA A 110 17.35 2.11 2.14
CA ALA A 110 16.71 3.23 2.80
C ALA A 110 15.20 3.00 3.03
N SER A 111 14.50 2.45 2.03
CA SER A 111 13.08 2.09 2.13
C SER A 111 12.84 0.97 3.14
N ILE A 112 13.70 -0.06 3.16
CA ILE A 112 13.66 -1.14 4.14
C ILE A 112 13.86 -0.59 5.56
N GLN A 113 14.82 0.31 5.75
CA GLN A 113 15.11 0.89 7.05
C GLN A 113 13.98 1.79 7.55
N ALA A 114 13.38 2.59 6.66
CA ALA A 114 12.17 3.35 6.97
C ALA A 114 10.99 2.44 7.32
N PHE A 115 10.80 1.34 6.58
CA PHE A 115 9.76 0.34 6.85
C PHE A 115 9.94 -0.29 8.24
N LEU A 116 11.15 -0.74 8.59
CA LEU A 116 11.46 -1.36 9.89
C LEU A 116 11.27 -0.37 11.05
N ALA A 117 11.67 0.88 10.88
CA ALA A 117 11.44 1.93 11.88
C ALA A 117 9.94 2.16 12.13
N ASN A 118 9.14 2.20 11.07
CA ASN A 118 7.69 2.33 11.17
C ASN A 118 7.03 1.08 11.80
N TYR A 119 7.52 -0.12 11.50
CA TYR A 119 7.02 -1.36 12.10
C TYR A 119 7.22 -1.37 13.63
N GLN A 120 8.40 -0.95 14.11
CA GLN A 120 8.70 -0.84 15.54
C GLN A 120 7.81 0.21 16.23
N GLN A 121 7.63 1.38 15.60
CA GLN A 121 6.75 2.44 16.11
C GLN A 121 5.30 1.95 16.25
N ASN A 122 4.80 1.20 15.26
CA ASN A 122 3.43 0.66 15.26
C ASN A 122 3.23 -0.44 16.31
N MET A 123 4.25 -1.26 16.61
CA MET A 123 4.20 -2.24 17.70
C MET A 123 4.06 -1.59 19.08
N LEU A 124 4.63 -0.39 19.28
CA LEU A 124 4.49 0.39 20.52
C LEU A 124 3.12 1.08 20.61
N GLN A 125 2.46 1.32 19.47
CA GLN A 125 1.15 1.98 19.38
C GLN A 125 -0.04 1.00 19.27
N ARG A 126 0.04 -0.18 19.90
CA ARG A 126 -1.09 -1.14 20.03
C ARG A 126 -2.29 -0.62 20.86
N ARG A 127 -2.49 0.69 20.98
CA ARG A 127 -3.73 1.23 21.58
C ARG A 127 -4.80 1.28 20.49
N ARG A 128 -5.97 0.71 20.77
CA ARG A 128 -7.18 0.91 19.96
C ARG A 128 -7.39 2.42 19.76
N PRO A 129 -7.54 2.93 18.53
CA PRO A 129 -7.90 4.32 18.32
C PRO A 129 -9.29 4.58 18.92
N GLU A 130 -9.48 5.79 19.46
CA GLU A 130 -10.78 6.28 19.94
C GLU A 130 -11.78 6.55 18.80
N SER A 131 -11.31 6.60 17.54
CA SER A 131 -12.15 6.77 16.35
C SER A 131 -12.18 5.50 15.51
N SER A 132 -13.36 4.92 15.30
CA SER A 132 -13.55 3.83 14.35
C SER A 132 -13.45 4.37 12.93
N ASN A 133 -12.23 4.39 12.37
CA ASN A 133 -12.02 4.55 10.93
C ASN A 133 -12.44 3.23 10.26
N GLU A 134 -13.75 2.96 10.29
CA GLU A 134 -14.35 1.78 9.69
C GLU A 134 -14.11 1.78 8.19
N LEU A 135 -13.91 0.58 7.68
CA LEU A 135 -13.69 0.29 6.27
C LEU A 135 -14.92 -0.41 5.73
N LYS A 136 -15.29 -0.06 4.49
CA LYS A 136 -16.35 -0.76 3.78
C LYS A 136 -15.99 -0.97 2.32
N VAL A 137 -16.51 -2.05 1.76
CA VAL A 137 -16.51 -2.31 0.32
C VAL A 137 -17.74 -1.62 -0.27
N VAL A 138 -17.56 -0.81 -1.31
CA VAL A 138 -18.64 -0.23 -2.11
C VAL A 138 -18.61 -0.80 -3.52
N LEU A 139 -19.77 -1.23 -4.00
CA LEU A 139 -19.90 -1.92 -5.28
C LEU A 139 -20.05 -0.94 -6.45
N SER A 140 -19.54 -1.33 -7.61
CA SER A 140 -19.71 -0.60 -8.85
C SER A 140 -21.20 -0.34 -9.15
N GLY A 141 -21.50 0.87 -9.59
CA GLY A 141 -22.86 1.34 -9.88
C GLY A 141 -23.55 2.08 -8.73
N THR A 142 -23.03 2.05 -7.49
CA THR A 142 -23.57 2.90 -6.41
C THR A 142 -23.06 4.34 -6.49
N GLU A 143 -23.77 5.28 -5.87
CA GLU A 143 -23.34 6.68 -5.79
C GLU A 143 -22.07 6.85 -4.95
N GLU A 144 -21.90 6.04 -3.89
CA GLU A 144 -20.67 6.02 -3.11
C GLU A 144 -19.48 5.55 -3.95
N TYR A 145 -19.66 4.52 -4.79
CA TYR A 145 -18.61 4.07 -5.69
C TYR A 145 -18.24 5.13 -6.71
N LYS A 146 -19.21 5.83 -7.31
CA LYS A 146 -18.93 6.95 -8.23
C LYS A 146 -18.11 8.04 -7.56
N SER A 147 -18.47 8.39 -6.32
CA SER A 147 -17.76 9.39 -5.52
C SER A 147 -16.34 8.94 -5.17
N ALA A 148 -16.19 7.67 -4.76
CA ALA A 148 -14.91 7.05 -4.48
C ALA A 148 -14.02 7.06 -5.73
N LYS A 149 -14.58 6.74 -6.90
CA LYS A 149 -13.82 6.72 -8.15
C LYS A 149 -13.31 8.11 -8.54
N LEU A 150 -14.12 9.15 -8.40
CA LEU A 150 -13.68 10.54 -8.62
C LEU A 150 -12.54 10.94 -7.67
N LEU A 151 -12.57 10.52 -6.41
CA LEU A 151 -11.49 10.77 -5.45
C LEU A 151 -10.22 9.97 -5.77
N GLU A 152 -10.37 8.75 -6.26
CA GLU A 152 -9.27 7.89 -6.71
C GLU A 152 -8.56 8.53 -7.92
N ASP A 153 -9.34 8.97 -8.92
CA ASP A 153 -8.82 9.63 -10.12
C ASP A 153 -8.10 10.93 -9.76
N LEU A 154 -8.69 11.74 -8.88
CA LEU A 154 -8.04 12.96 -8.35
C LEU A 154 -6.72 12.66 -7.63
N PHE A 155 -6.67 11.56 -6.88
CA PHE A 155 -5.45 11.15 -6.19
C PHE A 155 -4.35 10.73 -7.19
N TRP A 156 -4.72 10.01 -8.26
CA TRP A 156 -3.79 9.67 -9.33
C TRP A 156 -3.26 10.90 -10.07
N GLU A 157 -4.11 11.89 -10.34
CA GLU A 157 -3.67 13.18 -10.89
C GLU A 157 -2.64 13.87 -9.98
N PHE A 158 -2.89 13.88 -8.67
CA PHE A 158 -1.98 14.44 -7.68
C PHE A 158 -0.62 13.73 -7.67
N ILE A 159 -0.59 12.39 -7.61
CA ILE A 159 0.66 11.60 -7.62
C ILE A 159 1.45 11.83 -8.90
N ASN A 160 0.76 11.89 -10.06
CA ASN A 160 1.41 12.21 -11.32
C ASN A 160 2.03 13.62 -11.31
N HIS A 161 1.33 14.59 -10.72
CA HIS A 161 1.86 15.95 -10.57
C HIS A 161 3.10 15.98 -9.68
N GLN A 162 3.08 15.27 -8.55
CA GLN A 162 4.24 15.14 -7.67
C GLN A 162 5.42 14.50 -8.40
N SER A 163 5.20 13.44 -9.17
CA SER A 163 6.25 12.78 -9.95
C SER A 163 6.93 13.75 -10.93
N ARG A 164 6.14 14.55 -11.67
CA ARG A 164 6.66 15.57 -12.59
C ARG A 164 7.46 16.66 -11.87
N LEU A 165 7.05 17.07 -10.67
CA LEU A 165 7.80 18.03 -9.85
C LEU A 165 9.14 17.44 -9.39
N HIS A 166 9.20 16.18 -8.97
CA HIS A 166 10.45 15.51 -8.61
C HIS A 166 11.40 15.39 -9.80
N GLN A 167 10.89 15.02 -10.98
CA GLN A 167 11.71 14.98 -12.19
C GLN A 167 12.27 16.36 -12.55
N ARG A 168 11.46 17.41 -12.43
CA ARG A 168 11.93 18.79 -12.66
C ARG A 168 13.03 19.17 -11.67
N LEU A 169 12.87 18.84 -10.39
CA LEU A 169 13.89 19.09 -9.37
C LEU A 169 15.21 18.42 -9.72
N LEU A 170 15.19 17.12 -10.06
CA LEU A 170 16.39 16.36 -10.43
C LEU A 170 17.13 16.98 -11.63
N ILE A 171 16.40 17.47 -12.63
CA ILE A 171 16.98 18.12 -13.81
C ILE A 171 17.67 19.44 -13.42
N GLU A 172 17.01 20.26 -12.60
CA GLU A 172 17.59 21.55 -12.17
C GLU A 172 18.80 21.34 -11.25
N GLU A 173 18.76 20.36 -10.33
CA GLU A 173 19.90 19.98 -9.51
C GLU A 173 21.10 19.55 -10.37
N ALA A 174 20.87 18.72 -11.39
CA ALA A 174 21.92 18.28 -12.30
C ALA A 174 22.56 19.46 -13.08
N LYS A 175 21.77 20.44 -13.53
CA LYS A 175 22.29 21.65 -14.19
C LYS A 175 23.17 22.46 -13.25
N ILE A 176 22.74 22.62 -12.00
CA ILE A 176 23.50 23.34 -10.97
C ILE A 176 24.83 22.62 -10.71
N SER A 177 24.81 21.30 -10.51
CA SER A 177 26.04 20.51 -10.31
C SER A 177 27.03 20.64 -11.47
N GLN A 178 26.54 20.58 -12.73
CA GLN A 178 27.40 20.75 -13.91
C GLN A 178 28.04 22.15 -13.99
N GLN A 179 27.32 23.19 -13.53
CA GLN A 179 27.87 24.54 -13.48
C GLN A 179 28.96 24.64 -12.42
N PHE A 180 28.74 24.09 -11.23
CA PHE A 180 29.76 24.01 -10.18
C PHE A 180 31.03 23.29 -10.64
N ASP A 181 30.90 22.16 -11.34
CA ASP A 181 32.06 21.42 -11.84
C ASP A 181 32.86 22.19 -12.89
N LYS A 182 32.21 23.05 -13.69
CA LYS A 182 32.90 23.92 -14.65
C LYS A 182 33.64 25.06 -13.97
N ASP A 183 33.05 25.65 -12.93
CA ASP A 183 33.63 26.77 -12.20
C ASP A 183 34.80 26.35 -11.27
N VAL A 184 34.84 25.08 -10.84
CA VAL A 184 35.95 24.51 -10.05
C VAL A 184 37.15 24.09 -10.91
N ASN A 185 36.92 23.76 -12.19
CA ASN A 185 37.95 23.30 -13.13
C ASN A 185 38.44 24.40 -14.10
N ALA A 186 38.01 25.65 -13.91
CA ALA A 186 38.45 26.83 -14.64
C ALA A 186 39.48 27.63 -13.81
#